data_AF-A0A7W1P334-F1
#
_entry.id   AF-A0A7W1P334-F1
#
_cell.length_a   1.000
_cell.length_b   1.000
_cell.length_c   1.000
_cell.angle_alpha   90.00
_cell.angle_beta   90.00
_cell.angle_gamma   90.00
#
_symmetry.space_group_name_H-M   'P 1'
#
loop_
_entity.id
_entity.type
_entity.pdbx_description
1 polymer ?
#
loop_
_entity_poly.entity_id
_entity_poly.type
_entity_poly.pdbx_seq_one_letter_code
_entity_poly.pdbx_strand_id
1 'polypeptide(L)' 'GELHGAAWLAGIGFTMSLFIAMLAFQNPEFVDTAKVAILGGSLLAGAIAAVVLKTLIRRKQSRR' A
#
# COMPACT_ATOMS: atom_id res chain seq x y z
N GLY A 1 -15.42 -9.97 -2.83
CA GLY A 1 -14.09 -10.20 -3.42
C GLY A 1 -13.46 -8.89 -3.88
N GLU A 2 -14.16 -8.14 -4.73
CA GLU A 2 -13.65 -6.89 -5.34
C GLU A 2 -13.42 -5.78 -4.32
N LEU A 3 -14.31 -5.62 -3.33
CA LEU A 3 -14.16 -4.66 -2.22
C LEU A 3 -12.90 -4.89 -1.36
N HIS A 4 -12.43 -6.13 -1.22
CA HIS A 4 -11.23 -6.42 -0.42
C HIS A 4 -9.95 -6.05 -1.19
N GLY A 5 -9.90 -6.35 -2.49
CA GLY A 5 -8.78 -5.93 -3.34
C GLY A 5 -8.73 -4.40 -3.51
N ALA A 6 -9.89 -3.76 -3.68
CA ALA A 6 -10.01 -2.31 -3.74
C ALA A 6 -9.66 -1.64 -2.41
N ALA A 7 -10.01 -2.24 -1.26
CA ALA A 7 -9.61 -1.74 0.06
C ALA A 7 -8.09 -1.85 0.29
N TRP A 8 -7.44 -2.91 -0.20
CA TRP A 8 -5.98 -3.03 -0.15
C TRP A 8 -5.27 -2.02 -1.07
N LEU A 9 -5.83 -1.72 -2.24
CA LEU A 9 -5.35 -0.65 -3.12
C LEU A 9 -5.62 0.75 -2.55
N ALA A 10 -6.79 0.98 -1.94
CA ALA A 10 -7.15 2.24 -1.28
C ALA A 10 -6.31 2.47 0.00
N GLY A 11 -5.94 1.40 0.71
CA GLY A 11 -5.06 1.42 1.87
C GLY A 11 -3.59 1.72 1.54
N ILE A 12 -3.21 1.80 0.26
CA ILE A 12 -1.86 2.22 -0.14
C ILE A 12 -1.56 3.65 0.34
N GLY A 13 -2.59 4.46 0.63
CA GLY A 13 -2.55 5.57 1.59
C GLY A 13 -1.42 6.58 1.41
N PHE A 14 -0.76 6.58 0.25
CA PHE A 14 0.55 7.18 0.06
C PHE A 14 0.53 8.67 0.40
N THR A 15 -0.49 9.36 -0.10
CA THR A 15 -0.73 10.78 0.13
C THR A 15 -1.15 11.10 1.56
N MET A 16 -1.98 10.27 2.21
CA MET A 16 -2.39 10.48 3.60
C MET A 16 -1.25 10.18 4.59
N SER A 17 -0.50 9.10 4.37
CA SER A 17 0.67 8.73 5.17
C SER A 17 1.76 9.79 5.09
N LEU A 18 2.01 10.36 3.89
CA LEU A 18 2.92 11.49 3.73
C LEU A 18 2.47 12.71 4.53
N PHE A 19 1.17 13.02 4.53
CA PHE A 19 0.61 14.12 5.29
C PHE A 19 0.80 13.91 6.80
N ILE A 20 0.55 12.69 7.29
CA ILE A 20 0.78 12.32 8.70
C ILE A 20 2.27 12.43 9.05
N ALA A 21 3.17 11.97 8.18
CA ALA A 21 4.61 12.08 8.43
C ALA A 21 5.08 13.54 8.53
N MET A 22 4.53 14.43 7.71
CA MET A 22 4.82 15.86 7.77
C MET A 22 4.27 16.54 9.03
N LEU A 23 3.17 16.05 9.60
CA LEU A 23 2.61 16.55 10.86
C LEU A 23 3.31 15.95 12.09
N ALA A 24 3.74 14.70 12.00
CA ALA A 24 4.35 13.96 13.10
C ALA A 24 5.81 14.36 13.37
N PHE A 25 6.55 14.77 12.34
CA PHE A 25 7.97 15.10 12.46
C PHE A 25 8.23 16.57 12.11
N GLN A 26 8.81 17.30 13.06
CA GLN A 26 9.21 18.71 12.88
C GLN A 26 10.62 18.84 12.27
N ASN A 27 11.48 17.81 12.42
CA ASN A 27 12.84 17.82 11.88
C ASN A 27 12.83 17.29 10.43
N PRO A 28 13.34 18.06 9.45
CA PRO A 28 13.33 17.70 8.03
C PRO A 28 14.04 16.36 7.72
N GLU A 29 15.09 15.97 8.45
CA GLU A 29 15.76 14.68 8.21
C GLU A 29 14.84 13.47 8.48
N PHE A 30 14.02 13.54 9.52
CA PHE A 30 13.07 12.48 9.83
C PHE A 30 11.90 12.44 8.84
N VAL A 31 11.48 13.60 8.35
CA VAL A 31 10.46 13.70 7.30
C VAL A 31 10.95 13.04 6.00
N ASP A 32 12.18 13.27 5.60
CA ASP A 32 12.74 12.66 4.38
C ASP A 32 12.93 11.14 4.52
N THR A 33 13.39 10.68 5.67
CA THR A 33 13.47 9.24 5.96
C THR A 33 12.07 8.61 5.93
N ALA A 34 11.07 9.27 6.52
CA ALA A 34 9.69 8.79 6.53
C ALA A 34 9.09 8.73 5.11
N LYS A 35 9.37 9.71 4.24
CA LYS A 35 8.94 9.69 2.82
C LYS A 35 9.45 8.44 2.11
N VAL A 36 10.74 8.12 2.26
CA VAL A 36 11.36 6.95 1.63
C VAL A 36 10.78 5.66 2.18
N ALA A 37 10.58 5.57 3.50
CA ALA A 37 9.96 4.42 4.13
C ALA A 37 8.50 4.20 3.68
N ILE A 38 7.71 5.26 3.58
CA ILE A 38 6.32 5.22 3.09
C ILE A 38 6.29 4.79 1.62
N LEU A 39 7.14 5.38 0.76
CA LEU A 39 7.26 4.97 -0.64
C LEU A 39 7.61 3.50 -0.79
N GLY A 40 8.65 3.04 -0.08
CA GLY A 40 9.10 1.65 -0.12
C GLY A 40 8.04 0.68 0.42
N GLY A 41 7.43 1.01 1.56
CA GLY A 41 6.37 0.22 2.17
C GLY A 41 5.13 0.10 1.30
N SER A 42 4.67 1.21 0.71
CA SER A 42 3.55 1.23 -0.23
C SER A 42 3.82 0.40 -1.49
N LEU A 43 5.05 0.44 -2.01
CA LEU A 43 5.45 -0.36 -3.17
C LEU A 43 5.39 -1.86 -2.86
N LEU A 44 5.94 -2.26 -1.71
CA LEU A 44 5.92 -3.65 -1.24
C LEU A 44 4.50 -4.13 -0.97
N ALA A 45 3.67 -3.31 -0.31
CA ALA A 45 2.27 -3.63 -0.06
C ALA A 45 1.49 -3.80 -1.37
N GLY A 46 1.69 -2.91 -2.35
CA GLY A 46 1.09 -3.01 -3.68
C GLY A 46 1.52 -4.27 -4.44
N ALA A 47 2.81 -4.64 -4.38
CA ALA A 47 3.33 -5.86 -4.98
C ALA A 47 2.72 -7.12 -4.35
N ILE A 48 2.66 -7.17 -3.02
CA ILE A 48 2.04 -8.29 -2.28
C ILE A 48 0.55 -8.38 -2.63
N ALA A 49 -0.18 -7.26 -2.62
CA ALA A 49 -1.58 -7.20 -2.98
C ALA A 49 -1.83 -7.72 -4.41
N ALA A 50 -0.98 -7.34 -5.36
CA ALA A 50 -1.07 -7.81 -6.75
C ALA A 50 -0.85 -9.32 -6.87
N VAL A 51 0.15 -9.88 -6.17
CA VAL A 51 0.44 -11.33 -6.17
C VAL A 51 -0.70 -12.11 -5.51
N VAL A 52 -1.20 -11.65 -4.38
CA VAL A 52 -2.35 -12.25 -3.68
C VAL A 52 -3.59 -12.22 -4.57
N LEU A 53 -3.89 -11.07 -5.19
CA LEU A 53 -5.03 -10.92 -6.07
C LEU A 53 -4.93 -11.84 -7.30
N LYS A 54 -3.74 -11.94 -7.93
CA LYS A 54 -3.50 -12.85 -9.05
C LYS A 54 -3.76 -14.31 -8.65
N THR A 55 -3.33 -14.72 -7.46
CA THR A 55 -3.53 -16.09 -6.96
C THR A 55 -5.01 -16.36 -6.65
N LEU A 56 -5.71 -15.40 -6.04
CA LEU A 56 -7.13 -15.49 -5.73
C LEU A 56 -8.00 -15.53 -7.00
N ILE A 57 -7.71 -14.68 -8.00
CA ILE A 57 -8.41 -14.67 -9.28
C ILE A 57 -8.20 -16.00 -10.02
N ARG A 58 -6.97 -16.53 -10.04
CA ARG A 58 -6.64 -17.81 -10.69
C ARG A 58 -7.37 -19.00 -10.05
N ARG A 59 -7.56 -18.98 -8.74
CA ARG A 59 -8.39 -19.97 -8.02
C ARG A 59 -9.88 -19.87 -8.39
N LYS A 60 -10.41 -18.66 -8.60
CA LYS A 60 -11.81 -18.46 -8.98
C LYS A 60 -12.13 -18.98 -10.39
N GLN A 61 -11.14 -19.00 -11.28
CA GLN A 61 -11.29 -19.51 -12.65
C GLN A 61 -11.24 -21.04 -12.77
N SER A 62 -10.53 -21.74 -11.87
CA SER A 62 -10.51 -23.22 -11.83
C SER A 62 -11.79 -23.85 -11.25
N ARG A 63 -12.71 -23.04 -10.71
CA ARG A 63 -13.96 -23.49 -10.08
C ARG A 63 -15.21 -23.17 -10.92
N ARG A 64 -15.02 -22.71 -12.17
CA ARG A 64 -16.05 -22.55 -13.20
C ARG A 64 -15.66 -23.40 -14.40
#